data_AF-A0A2S9YQI2-F1
#
_entry.id   AF-A0A2S9YQI2-F1
#
_cell.length_a   1.000
_cell.length_b   1.000
_cell.length_c   1.000
_cell.angle_alpha   90.00
_cell.angle_beta   90.00
_cell.angle_gamma   90.00
#
_symmetry.space_group_name_H-M   'P 1'
#
loop_
_entity.id
_entity.type
_entity.pdbx_description
1 polymer ?
#
loop_
_entity_poly.entity_id
_entity_poly.type
_entity_poly.pdbx_seq_one_letter_code
_entity_poly.pdbx_strand_id
1 'polypeptide(L)'
;MKTPTPTTPPIRALTAAAVTLALALAPIGGLRVAHAAPANDDDADADADDDDDDDQAMSEAKQLFDAGVTRYSAAQYGEAVGLWLEAYDLIPPSFENRLIKAELIYNVARAQQKWFEIDKDVQHLRQSREILGRYLGEVDDLYGEQAAIEREKIEEQIAEVDEQIADWEAEQARREAELAERMRPKFDEDADTREAKRNKAMLGAGAGLSALGFGGIGLLVTGIVLAGGAQAQTGGLPLEADIPAREAAITRGESGNALMVTGTLVAGVFLAAGIPLLAVGVASEKKRKARRAEAGVDVAQLGPAWIPGGAGLSIGGRF
;
A
#
# COMPACT_ATOMS: atom_id res chain seq x y z
N MET A 1 -26.24 23.87 30.12
CA MET A 1 -26.07 23.13 28.84
C MET A 1 -26.05 24.14 27.70
N LYS A 2 -24.88 24.43 27.15
CA LYS A 2 -24.69 25.34 26.01
C LYS A 2 -24.37 24.46 24.80
N THR A 3 -25.24 24.49 23.80
CA THR A 3 -25.02 23.81 22.51
C THR A 3 -23.96 24.57 21.71
N PRO A 4 -22.98 23.89 21.09
CA PRO A 4 -22.02 24.54 20.20
C PRO A 4 -22.68 24.86 18.86
N THR A 5 -22.54 26.11 18.41
CA THR A 5 -22.96 26.57 17.08
C THR A 5 -22.01 26.07 15.99
N PRO A 6 -22.51 25.65 14.82
CA PRO A 6 -21.69 25.19 13.71
C PRO A 6 -20.97 26.37 13.04
N THR A 7 -19.63 26.29 12.97
CA THR A 7 -18.77 27.19 12.20
C THR A 7 -18.74 26.78 10.74
N THR A 8 -19.37 27.58 9.88
CA THR A 8 -19.31 27.45 8.42
C THR A 8 -17.95 27.93 7.91
N PRO A 9 -17.23 27.17 7.08
CA PRO A 9 -15.98 27.63 6.49
C PRO A 9 -16.23 28.69 5.41
N PRO A 10 -15.31 29.66 5.22
CA PRO A 10 -15.43 30.68 4.19
C PRO A 10 -15.21 30.06 2.80
N ILE A 11 -16.22 30.20 1.94
CA ILE A 11 -16.17 29.89 0.52
C ILE A 11 -15.16 30.86 -0.12
N ARG A 12 -13.97 30.37 -0.47
CA ARG A 12 -13.00 31.11 -1.28
C ARG A 12 -13.49 31.14 -2.72
N ALA A 13 -13.95 32.31 -3.16
CA ALA A 13 -14.29 32.56 -4.56
C ALA A 13 -13.01 32.54 -5.41
N LEU A 14 -12.85 31.49 -6.22
CA LEU A 14 -11.86 31.43 -7.30
C LEU A 14 -12.22 32.47 -8.34
N THR A 15 -11.47 33.57 -8.35
CA THR A 15 -11.53 34.62 -9.36
C THR A 15 -10.69 34.14 -10.55
N ALA A 16 -11.36 33.59 -11.57
CA ALA A 16 -10.74 33.28 -12.84
C ALA A 16 -10.42 34.58 -13.58
N ALA A 17 -9.15 35.00 -13.56
CA ALA A 17 -8.65 36.07 -14.40
C ALA A 17 -8.41 35.52 -15.81
N ALA A 18 -9.36 35.76 -16.72
CA ALA A 18 -9.18 35.52 -18.14
C ALA A 18 -8.20 36.57 -18.69
N VAL A 19 -6.96 36.14 -18.96
CA VAL A 19 -5.99 36.94 -19.71
C VAL A 19 -6.20 36.67 -21.19
N THR A 20 -6.94 37.56 -21.84
CA THR A 20 -7.15 37.55 -23.29
C THR A 20 -5.94 38.19 -23.97
N LEU A 21 -5.00 37.39 -24.47
CA LEU A 21 -3.88 37.87 -25.26
C LEU A 21 -4.32 38.00 -26.73
N ALA A 22 -4.58 39.23 -27.17
CA ALA A 22 -4.90 39.54 -28.56
C ALA A 22 -3.62 39.56 -29.41
N LEU A 23 -3.40 38.52 -30.22
CA LEU A 23 -2.40 38.56 -31.30
C LEU A 23 -2.97 39.39 -32.47
N ALA A 24 -2.41 40.57 -32.68
CA ALA A 24 -2.64 41.37 -33.87
C ALA A 24 -1.72 40.88 -35.00
N LEU A 25 -2.27 40.16 -35.97
CA LEU A 25 -1.60 39.87 -37.25
C LEU A 25 -1.60 41.15 -38.11
N ALA A 26 -0.42 41.71 -38.36
CA ALA A 26 -0.22 42.74 -39.36
C ALA A 26 0.13 42.09 -40.73
N PRO A 27 -0.49 42.50 -41.84
CA PRO A 27 -0.13 42.02 -43.17
C PRO A 27 1.16 42.73 -43.65
N ILE A 28 2.27 42.00 -43.72
CA ILE A 28 3.50 42.52 -44.34
C ILE A 28 3.32 42.42 -45.86
N GLY A 29 3.11 43.58 -46.48
CA GLY A 29 2.98 43.76 -47.92
C GLY A 29 4.26 43.39 -48.68
N GLY A 30 4.06 42.74 -49.82
CA GLY A 30 5.14 42.23 -50.67
C GLY A 30 6.01 43.30 -51.31
N LEU A 31 7.31 43.03 -51.32
CA LEU A 31 8.28 43.63 -52.23
C LEU A 31 8.71 42.56 -53.24
N ARG A 32 8.23 42.69 -54.48
CA ARG A 32 8.79 41.99 -55.63
C ARG A 32 10.01 42.76 -56.13
N VAL A 33 11.20 42.20 -55.95
CA VAL A 33 12.42 42.68 -56.61
C VAL A 33 12.59 41.86 -57.88
N ALA A 34 12.55 42.51 -59.04
CA ALA A 34 12.90 41.91 -60.33
C ALA A 34 14.43 41.79 -60.41
N HIS A 35 14.95 40.57 -60.52
CA HIS A 35 16.38 40.30 -60.70
C HIS A 35 16.68 40.02 -62.18
N ALA A 36 17.65 40.73 -62.72
CA ALA A 36 18.15 40.58 -64.09
C ALA A 36 19.17 39.44 -64.17
N ALA A 37 19.11 38.69 -65.27
CA ALA A 37 19.96 37.53 -65.54
C ALA A 37 21.37 37.93 -66.04
N PRO A 38 22.43 37.26 -65.58
CA PRO A 38 23.65 37.07 -66.35
C PRO A 38 23.73 35.65 -66.95
N ALA A 39 24.46 35.56 -68.05
CA ALA A 39 24.63 34.38 -68.89
C ALA A 39 25.70 33.41 -68.37
N ASN A 40 25.48 32.14 -68.69
CA ASN A 40 26.29 30.93 -68.55
C ASN A 40 27.81 31.11 -68.50
N ASP A 41 28.44 30.32 -67.64
CA ASP A 41 29.59 29.51 -68.05
C ASP A 41 29.38 28.08 -67.48
N ASP A 42 29.24 27.14 -68.42
CA ASP A 42 29.19 25.69 -68.23
C ASP A 42 30.50 25.21 -67.59
N ASP A 43 30.41 24.42 -66.52
CA ASP A 43 31.36 23.35 -66.09
C ASP A 43 31.39 23.18 -64.54
N ALA A 44 30.29 22.72 -63.92
CA ALA A 44 30.30 22.18 -62.54
C ALA A 44 29.02 21.38 -62.13
N ASP A 45 28.45 20.54 -63.00
CA ASP A 45 27.17 19.83 -62.71
C ASP A 45 27.37 18.41 -62.16
N ALA A 46 27.61 18.25 -60.85
CA ALA A 46 27.50 16.94 -60.20
C ALA A 46 27.01 16.93 -58.74
N ASP A 47 26.84 18.07 -58.07
CA ASP A 47 26.47 18.12 -56.63
C ASP A 47 25.17 18.90 -56.35
N ALA A 48 24.29 19.09 -57.33
CA ALA A 48 23.09 19.94 -57.20
C ALA A 48 21.81 19.21 -56.74
N ASP A 49 21.85 17.90 -56.49
CA ASP A 49 20.64 17.12 -56.20
C ASP A 49 20.27 17.07 -54.69
N ASP A 50 21.17 17.46 -53.77
CA ASP A 50 20.93 17.32 -52.32
C ASP A 50 20.12 18.48 -51.71
N ASP A 51 20.11 19.67 -52.32
CA ASP A 51 19.45 20.87 -51.75
C ASP A 51 17.91 20.80 -51.82
N ASP A 52 17.35 20.12 -52.82
CA ASP A 52 15.89 20.06 -53.03
C ASP A 52 15.17 19.20 -51.97
N ASP A 53 15.83 18.15 -51.46
CA ASP A 53 15.26 17.24 -50.45
C ASP A 53 15.15 17.91 -49.07
N ASP A 54 16.15 18.69 -48.68
CA ASP A 54 16.17 19.43 -47.40
C ASP A 54 15.07 20.50 -47.36
N ASP A 55 14.86 21.22 -48.46
CA ASP A 55 13.79 22.23 -48.58
C ASP A 55 12.40 21.60 -48.46
N GLN A 56 12.20 20.42 -49.05
CA GLN A 56 10.95 19.67 -48.91
C GLN A 56 10.73 19.22 -47.46
N ALA A 57 11.76 18.67 -46.79
CA ALA A 57 11.68 18.24 -45.40
C ALA A 57 11.36 19.40 -44.46
N MET A 58 11.98 20.56 -44.66
CA MET A 58 11.71 21.77 -43.88
C MET A 58 10.29 22.31 -44.08
N SER A 59 9.76 22.24 -45.31
CA SER A 59 8.37 22.58 -45.60
C SER A 59 7.37 21.66 -44.90
N GLU A 60 7.65 20.36 -44.87
CA GLU A 60 6.82 19.38 -44.17
C GLU A 60 6.90 19.54 -42.64
N ALA A 61 8.10 19.73 -42.08
CA ALA A 61 8.30 20.00 -40.66
C ALA A 61 7.50 21.24 -40.20
N LYS A 62 7.46 22.29 -41.02
CA LYS A 62 6.64 23.49 -40.75
C LYS A 62 5.14 23.19 -40.73
N GLN A 63 4.64 22.40 -41.68
CA GLN A 63 3.23 22.00 -41.70
C GLN A 63 2.85 21.20 -40.46
N LEU A 64 3.71 20.27 -40.03
CA LEU A 64 3.54 19.52 -38.79
C LEU A 64 3.58 20.42 -37.56
N PHE A 65 4.49 21.40 -37.52
CA PHE A 65 4.54 22.38 -36.44
C PHE A 65 3.22 23.18 -36.32
N ASP A 66 2.72 23.72 -37.43
CA ASP A 66 1.48 24.50 -37.48
C ASP A 66 0.26 23.64 -37.09
N ALA A 67 0.23 22.38 -37.53
CA ALA A 67 -0.77 21.40 -37.10
C ALA A 67 -0.66 21.15 -35.59
N GLY A 68 0.54 20.99 -35.04
CA GLY A 68 0.79 20.82 -33.61
C GLY A 68 0.29 22.02 -32.79
N VAL A 69 0.56 23.25 -33.26
CA VAL A 69 0.03 24.49 -32.64
C VAL A 69 -1.50 24.49 -32.62
N THR A 70 -2.13 24.04 -33.71
CA THR A 70 -3.59 23.91 -33.80
C THR A 70 -4.12 22.91 -32.78
N ARG A 71 -3.49 21.74 -32.64
CA ARG A 71 -3.85 20.71 -31.64
C ARG A 71 -3.65 21.19 -30.21
N TYR A 72 -2.52 21.85 -29.93
CA TYR A 72 -2.23 22.42 -28.63
C TYR A 72 -3.29 23.44 -28.22
N SER A 73 -3.69 24.31 -29.15
CA SER A 73 -4.72 25.33 -28.93
C SER A 73 -6.12 24.72 -28.69
N ALA A 74 -6.38 23.54 -29.26
CA ALA A 74 -7.59 22.76 -29.02
C ALA A 74 -7.52 21.90 -27.73
N ALA A 75 -6.51 22.09 -26.89
CA ALA A 75 -6.22 21.28 -25.70
C ALA A 75 -6.01 19.77 -25.98
N GLN A 76 -5.64 19.42 -27.22
CA GLN A 76 -5.27 18.07 -27.63
C GLN A 76 -3.76 17.89 -27.50
N TYR A 77 -3.24 18.01 -26.27
CA TYR A 77 -1.81 18.11 -26.01
C TYR A 77 -1.02 16.88 -26.46
N GLY A 78 -1.58 15.67 -26.35
CA GLY A 78 -0.91 14.47 -26.85
C GLY A 78 -0.73 14.41 -28.35
N GLU A 79 -1.73 14.88 -29.11
CA GLU A 79 -1.62 14.98 -30.58
C GLU A 79 -0.61 16.07 -30.96
N ALA A 80 -0.56 17.18 -30.22
CA ALA A 80 0.42 18.24 -30.44
C ALA A 80 1.86 17.75 -30.21
N VAL A 81 2.10 17.00 -29.12
CA VAL A 81 3.40 16.38 -28.82
C VAL A 81 3.84 15.46 -29.96
N GLY A 82 2.94 14.60 -30.46
CA GLY A 82 3.24 13.71 -31.59
C GLY A 82 3.69 14.48 -32.83
N LEU A 83 2.92 15.48 -33.24
CA LEU A 83 3.21 16.30 -34.43
C LEU A 83 4.53 17.08 -34.30
N TRP A 84 4.85 17.61 -33.12
CA TRP A 84 6.11 18.32 -32.90
C TRP A 84 7.33 17.40 -32.87
N LEU A 85 7.18 16.16 -32.39
CA LEU A 85 8.24 15.15 -32.48
C LEU A 85 8.46 14.70 -33.93
N GLU A 86 7.39 14.50 -34.70
CA GLU A 86 7.50 14.22 -36.14
C GLU A 86 8.19 15.38 -36.88
N ALA A 87 7.82 16.63 -36.57
CA ALA A 87 8.51 17.80 -37.12
C ALA A 87 9.99 17.85 -36.74
N TYR A 88 10.32 17.50 -35.49
CA TYR A 88 11.71 17.44 -35.01
C TYR A 88 12.54 16.43 -35.78
N ASP A 89 11.97 15.26 -36.11
CA ASP A 89 12.68 14.20 -36.83
C ASP A 89 12.98 14.58 -38.29
N LEU A 90 12.13 15.40 -38.92
CA LEU A 90 12.33 15.88 -40.29
C LEU A 90 13.40 16.96 -40.42
N ILE A 91 13.68 17.72 -39.36
CA ILE A 91 14.63 18.83 -39.43
C ILE A 91 16.07 18.30 -39.50
N PRO A 92 16.83 18.60 -40.57
CA PRO A 92 18.21 18.15 -40.72
C PRO A 92 19.09 18.59 -39.53
N PRO A 93 20.02 17.74 -39.04
CA PRO A 93 20.91 18.09 -37.94
C PRO A 93 22.05 19.01 -38.41
N SER A 94 21.72 20.19 -38.94
CA SER A 94 22.66 21.25 -39.30
C SER A 94 22.85 22.22 -38.14
N PHE A 95 23.94 23.00 -38.14
CA PHE A 95 24.17 24.03 -37.13
C PHE A 95 23.06 25.10 -37.10
N GLU A 96 22.53 25.45 -38.28
CA GLU A 96 21.50 26.48 -38.43
C GLU A 96 20.13 26.02 -37.88
N ASN A 97 19.84 24.72 -37.99
CA ASN A 97 18.57 24.14 -37.57
C ASN A 97 18.48 23.78 -36.08
N ARG A 98 19.61 23.82 -35.37
CA ARG A 98 19.69 23.47 -33.94
C ARG A 98 18.74 24.28 -33.06
N LEU A 99 18.59 25.57 -33.33
CA LEU A 99 17.67 26.43 -32.56
C LEU A 99 16.20 26.08 -32.81
N ILE A 100 15.85 25.67 -34.03
CA ILE A 100 14.48 25.23 -34.36
C ILE A 100 14.16 23.94 -33.59
N LYS A 101 15.11 23.00 -33.56
CA LYS A 101 15.00 21.75 -32.81
C LYS A 101 14.86 22.01 -31.30
N ALA A 102 15.64 22.93 -30.76
CA ALA A 102 15.54 23.38 -29.36
C ALA A 102 14.15 23.95 -29.01
N GLU A 103 13.59 24.80 -29.88
CA GLU A 103 12.25 25.38 -29.68
C GLU A 103 11.14 24.32 -29.71
N LEU A 104 11.23 23.34 -30.62
CA LEU A 104 10.30 22.21 -30.67
C LEU A 104 10.34 21.39 -29.38
N ILE A 105 11.54 21.08 -28.88
CA ILE A 105 11.73 20.33 -27.63
C ILE A 105 11.11 21.07 -26.44
N TYR A 106 11.30 22.39 -26.37
CA TYR A 106 10.67 23.23 -25.37
C TYR A 106 9.13 23.17 -25.44
N ASN A 107 8.57 23.28 -26.64
CA ASN A 107 7.13 23.19 -26.86
C ASN A 107 6.57 21.82 -26.44
N VAL A 108 7.26 20.72 -26.77
CA VAL A 108 6.91 19.37 -26.34
C VAL A 108 6.89 19.27 -24.81
N ALA A 109 7.93 19.75 -24.13
CA ALA A 109 8.00 19.73 -22.67
C ALA A 109 6.82 20.50 -22.04
N ARG A 110 6.46 21.65 -22.60
CA ARG A 110 5.32 22.46 -22.13
C ARG A 110 3.96 21.79 -22.38
N ALA A 111 3.77 21.16 -23.54
CA ALA A 111 2.56 20.39 -23.80
C ALA A 111 2.38 19.21 -22.86
N GLN A 112 3.46 18.53 -22.48
CA GLN A 112 3.41 17.47 -21.47
C GLN A 112 2.92 18.01 -20.11
N GLN A 113 3.42 19.16 -19.65
CA GLN A 113 2.92 19.78 -18.42
C GLN A 113 1.43 20.12 -18.51
N LYS A 114 0.97 20.66 -19.65
CA LYS A 114 -0.45 20.93 -19.88
C LYS A 114 -1.30 19.66 -19.99
N TRP A 115 -0.74 18.57 -20.49
CA TRP A 115 -1.42 17.29 -20.53
C TRP A 115 -1.67 16.76 -19.12
N PHE A 116 -0.65 16.81 -18.24
CA PHE A 116 -0.81 16.50 -16.82
C PHE A 116 -1.92 17.34 -16.16
N GLU A 117 -2.07 18.63 -16.52
CA GLU A 117 -3.14 19.45 -15.95
C GLU A 117 -4.55 18.87 -16.20
N ILE A 118 -4.75 18.14 -17.31
CA ILE A 118 -6.03 17.55 -17.71
C ILE A 118 -6.26 16.18 -17.07
N ASP A 119 -5.38 15.21 -17.30
CA ASP A 119 -5.61 13.81 -16.91
C ASP A 119 -5.01 13.43 -15.56
N LYS A 120 -4.13 14.30 -15.03
CA LYS A 120 -3.40 14.10 -13.78
C LYS A 120 -2.50 12.86 -13.78
N ASP A 121 -1.98 12.43 -14.94
CA ASP A 121 -0.95 11.40 -15.00
C ASP A 121 0.46 11.99 -14.82
N VAL A 122 1.07 11.72 -13.66
CA VAL A 122 2.42 12.18 -13.29
C VAL A 122 3.51 11.76 -14.29
N GLN A 123 3.26 10.75 -15.12
CA GLN A 123 4.21 10.37 -16.17
C GLN A 123 4.47 11.51 -17.16
N HIS A 124 3.48 12.36 -17.44
CA HIS A 124 3.67 13.52 -18.32
C HIS A 124 4.65 14.53 -17.72
N LEU A 125 4.57 14.80 -16.40
CA LEU A 125 5.55 15.66 -15.72
C LEU A 125 6.96 15.05 -15.75
N ARG A 126 7.07 13.75 -15.48
CA ARG A 126 8.37 13.05 -15.52
C ARG A 126 9.00 13.07 -16.92
N GLN A 127 8.18 12.91 -17.97
CA GLN A 127 8.62 13.05 -19.36
C GLN A 127 9.06 14.48 -19.67
N SER A 128 8.30 15.50 -19.24
CA SER A 128 8.68 16.91 -19.39
C SER A 128 10.04 17.21 -18.73
N ARG A 129 10.24 16.75 -17.49
CA ARG A 129 11.49 16.91 -16.75
C ARG A 129 12.68 16.24 -17.43
N GLU A 130 12.51 15.03 -17.95
CA GLU A 130 13.54 14.32 -18.70
C GLU A 130 13.92 15.07 -20.00
N ILE A 131 12.92 15.56 -20.73
CA ILE A 131 13.12 16.32 -21.97
C ILE A 131 13.90 17.61 -21.69
N LEU A 132 13.48 18.38 -20.68
CA LEU A 132 14.18 19.60 -20.25
C LEU A 132 15.60 19.31 -19.74
N GLY A 133 15.79 18.20 -19.01
CA GLY A 133 17.11 17.80 -18.52
C GLY A 133 18.09 17.45 -19.64
N ARG A 134 17.62 16.82 -20.72
CA ARG A 134 18.44 16.60 -21.93
C ARG A 134 18.74 17.91 -22.64
N TYR A 135 17.71 18.75 -22.81
CA TYR A 135 17.85 20.05 -23.44
C TYR A 135 18.88 20.93 -22.71
N LEU A 136 18.84 20.95 -21.38
CA LEU A 136 19.82 21.64 -20.53
C LEU A 136 21.27 21.25 -20.85
N GLY A 137 21.51 19.97 -21.18
CA GLY A 137 22.83 19.46 -21.56
C GLY A 137 23.34 19.96 -22.91
N GLU A 138 22.45 20.48 -23.76
CA GLU A 138 22.77 20.98 -25.11
C GLU A 138 22.87 22.52 -25.15
N VAL A 139 22.40 23.23 -24.13
CA VAL A 139 22.28 24.70 -24.11
C VAL A 139 23.59 25.42 -24.43
N ASP A 140 24.73 24.93 -23.92
CA ASP A 140 26.04 25.57 -24.15
C ASP A 140 26.41 25.58 -25.65
N ASP A 141 26.15 24.46 -26.34
CA ASP A 141 26.45 24.30 -27.76
C ASP A 141 25.47 25.08 -28.65
N LEU A 142 24.25 25.30 -28.16
CA LEU A 142 23.17 25.96 -28.89
C LEU A 142 23.24 27.49 -28.82
N TYR A 143 23.60 28.03 -27.66
CA TYR A 143 23.45 29.46 -27.36
C TYR A 143 24.76 30.20 -27.09
N GLY A 144 25.91 29.52 -27.00
CA GLY A 144 27.21 30.18 -26.83
C GLY A 144 27.24 31.17 -25.66
N GLU A 145 27.46 32.46 -25.93
CA GLU A 145 27.48 33.50 -24.88
C GLU A 145 26.13 33.67 -24.15
N GLN A 146 25.00 33.36 -24.81
CA GLN A 146 23.67 33.43 -24.21
C GLN A 146 23.31 32.19 -23.38
N ALA A 147 24.14 31.15 -23.39
CA ALA A 147 23.86 29.87 -22.73
C ALA A 147 23.57 30.01 -21.22
N ALA A 148 24.25 30.94 -20.53
CA ALA A 148 24.01 31.15 -19.09
C ALA A 148 22.57 31.57 -18.78
N ILE A 149 21.98 32.43 -19.61
CA ILE A 149 20.61 32.94 -19.41
C ILE A 149 19.59 31.85 -19.72
N GLU A 150 19.77 31.11 -20.81
CA GLU A 150 18.85 30.03 -21.17
C GLU A 150 18.95 28.85 -20.19
N ARG A 151 20.16 28.55 -19.69
CA ARG A 151 20.37 27.54 -18.64
C ARG A 151 19.57 27.88 -17.39
N GLU A 152 19.64 29.11 -16.90
CA GLU A 152 18.90 29.55 -15.73
C GLU A 152 17.39 29.36 -15.92
N LYS A 153 16.83 29.73 -17.07
CA LYS A 153 15.41 29.53 -17.38
C LYS A 153 15.01 28.06 -17.40
N ILE A 154 15.82 27.19 -17.99
CA ILE A 154 15.52 25.75 -18.08
C ILE A 154 15.64 25.10 -16.70
N GLU A 155 16.64 25.48 -15.90
CA GLU A 155 16.78 25.04 -14.51
C GLU A 155 15.59 25.47 -13.65
N GLU A 156 15.10 26.70 -13.80
CA GLU A 156 13.89 27.19 -13.14
C GLU A 156 12.66 26.33 -13.51
N GLN A 157 12.50 26.01 -14.79
CA GLN A 157 11.41 25.14 -15.25
C GLN A 157 11.51 23.71 -14.76
N ILE A 158 12.72 23.14 -14.72
CA ILE A 158 12.93 21.80 -14.14
C ILE A 158 12.55 21.82 -12.66
N ALA A 159 12.95 22.85 -11.92
CA ALA A 159 12.59 23.00 -10.51
C ALA A 159 11.06 23.12 -10.32
N GLU A 160 10.37 23.88 -11.17
CA GLU A 160 8.90 23.96 -11.17
C GLU A 160 8.24 22.59 -11.41
N VAL A 161 8.74 21.82 -12.38
CA VAL A 161 8.21 20.48 -12.68
C VAL A 161 8.51 19.51 -11.52
N ASP A 162 9.70 19.55 -10.94
CA ASP A 162 10.08 18.73 -9.78
C ASP A 162 9.18 19.06 -8.55
N GLU A 163 8.84 20.33 -8.32
CA GLU A 163 7.88 20.75 -7.29
C GLU A 163 6.48 20.17 -7.57
N GLN A 164 5.98 20.27 -8.80
CA GLN A 164 4.68 19.70 -9.18
C GLN A 164 4.61 18.18 -8.99
N ILE A 165 5.71 17.46 -9.31
CA ILE A 165 5.82 16.02 -9.06
C ILE A 165 5.74 15.72 -7.56
N ALA A 166 6.53 16.44 -6.74
CA ALA A 166 6.57 16.23 -5.30
C ALA A 166 5.21 16.50 -4.64
N ASP A 167 4.53 17.58 -5.04
CA ASP A 167 3.19 17.93 -4.54
C ASP A 167 2.16 16.86 -4.91
N TRP A 168 2.18 16.36 -6.14
CA TRP A 168 1.30 15.29 -6.58
C TRP A 168 1.53 14.00 -5.78
N GLU A 169 2.79 13.59 -5.61
CA GLU A 169 3.14 12.38 -4.85
C GLU A 169 2.74 12.51 -3.37
N ALA A 170 2.95 13.67 -2.75
CA ALA A 170 2.51 13.94 -1.38
C ALA A 170 0.99 13.90 -1.25
N GLU A 171 0.25 14.42 -2.23
CA GLU A 171 -1.20 14.34 -2.24
C GLU A 171 -1.70 12.90 -2.41
N GLN A 172 -1.11 12.10 -3.30
CA GLN A 172 -1.46 10.69 -3.47
C GLN A 172 -1.19 9.90 -2.19
N ALA A 173 -0.03 10.09 -1.56
CA ALA A 173 0.30 9.45 -0.27
C ALA A 173 -0.72 9.82 0.83
N ARG A 174 -1.16 11.09 0.87
CA ARG A 174 -2.22 11.54 1.80
C ARG A 174 -3.56 10.84 1.51
N ARG A 175 -3.97 10.74 0.24
CA ARG A 175 -5.22 10.07 -0.17
C ARG A 175 -5.20 8.59 0.16
N GLU A 176 -4.07 7.92 -0.09
CA GLU A 176 -3.87 6.52 0.26
C GLU A 176 -3.91 6.31 1.78
N ALA A 177 -3.28 7.18 2.55
CA ALA A 177 -3.34 7.14 4.02
C ALA A 177 -4.77 7.33 4.55
N GLU A 178 -5.54 8.29 4.01
CA GLU A 178 -6.95 8.49 4.38
C GLU A 178 -7.80 7.27 4.01
N LEU A 179 -7.58 6.70 2.82
CA LEU A 179 -8.29 5.51 2.38
C LEU A 179 -7.95 4.29 3.24
N ALA A 180 -6.67 4.13 3.61
CA ALA A 180 -6.22 3.09 4.53
C ALA A 180 -6.85 3.26 5.92
N GLU A 181 -6.98 4.50 6.41
CA GLU A 181 -7.66 4.79 7.68
C GLU A 181 -9.17 4.51 7.58
N ARG A 182 -9.83 4.87 6.48
CA ARG A 182 -11.25 4.59 6.24
C ARG A 182 -11.54 3.09 6.11
N MET A 183 -10.63 2.36 5.50
CA MET A 183 -10.70 0.90 5.34
C MET A 183 -10.23 0.14 6.57
N ARG A 184 -9.59 0.82 7.55
CA ARG A 184 -9.20 0.20 8.82
C ARG A 184 -10.47 -0.31 9.49
N PRO A 185 -10.60 -1.63 9.74
CA PRO A 185 -11.76 -2.18 10.40
C PRO A 185 -11.94 -1.47 11.75
N LYS A 186 -13.10 -0.84 11.95
CA LYS A 186 -13.43 -0.29 13.26
C LYS A 186 -13.48 -1.46 14.24
N PHE A 187 -12.69 -1.36 15.31
CA PHE A 187 -12.75 -2.33 16.38
C PHE A 187 -14.16 -2.28 16.99
N ASP A 188 -14.94 -3.32 16.75
CA ASP A 188 -16.27 -3.47 17.35
C ASP A 188 -16.09 -3.98 18.79
N GLU A 189 -16.15 -3.06 19.75
CA GLU A 189 -16.02 -3.36 21.18
C GLU A 189 -17.11 -4.33 21.66
N ASP A 190 -18.32 -4.26 21.10
CA ASP A 190 -19.42 -5.16 21.45
C ASP A 190 -19.18 -6.57 20.90
N ALA A 191 -18.61 -6.71 19.71
CA ALA A 191 -18.18 -8.02 19.20
C ALA A 191 -17.05 -8.60 20.07
N ASP A 192 -16.07 -7.79 20.47
CA ASP A 192 -14.96 -8.25 21.31
C ASP A 192 -15.43 -8.67 22.71
N THR A 193 -16.33 -7.90 23.34
CA THR A 193 -16.89 -8.30 24.65
C THR A 193 -17.73 -9.57 24.56
N ARG A 194 -18.48 -9.79 23.47
CA ARG A 194 -19.20 -11.05 23.23
C ARG A 194 -18.25 -12.22 23.06
N GLU A 195 -17.17 -12.05 22.28
CA GLU A 195 -16.14 -13.07 22.10
C GLU A 195 -15.42 -13.38 23.42
N ALA A 196 -15.15 -12.36 24.24
CA ALA A 196 -14.55 -12.52 25.56
C ALA A 196 -15.44 -13.32 26.52
N LYS A 197 -16.75 -13.05 26.55
CA LYS A 197 -17.70 -13.83 27.35
C LYS A 197 -17.76 -15.28 26.88
N ARG A 198 -17.78 -15.53 25.56
CA ARG A 198 -17.77 -16.89 24.98
C ARG A 198 -16.49 -17.65 25.35
N ASN A 199 -15.33 -17.03 25.21
CA ASN A 199 -14.04 -17.66 25.56
C ASN A 199 -13.97 -17.99 27.06
N LYS A 200 -14.42 -17.08 27.94
CA LYS A 200 -14.51 -17.34 29.39
C LYS A 200 -15.44 -18.51 29.70
N ALA A 201 -16.59 -18.60 29.04
CA ALA A 201 -17.52 -19.72 29.21
C ALA A 201 -16.88 -21.05 28.74
N MET A 202 -16.19 -21.07 27.60
CA MET A 202 -15.48 -22.27 27.11
C MET A 202 -14.33 -22.68 28.03
N LEU A 203 -13.52 -21.74 28.51
CA LEU A 203 -12.45 -22.00 29.48
C LEU A 203 -13.03 -22.56 30.78
N GLY A 204 -14.12 -21.97 31.29
CA GLY A 204 -14.80 -22.44 32.50
C GLY A 204 -15.38 -23.86 32.32
N ALA A 205 -16.03 -24.13 31.19
CA ALA A 205 -16.55 -25.46 30.88
C ALA A 205 -15.42 -26.48 30.73
N GLY A 206 -14.37 -26.16 29.97
CA GLY A 206 -13.21 -27.03 29.78
C GLY A 206 -12.48 -27.32 31.09
N ALA A 207 -12.32 -26.32 31.97
CA ALA A 207 -11.74 -26.48 33.29
C ALA A 207 -12.62 -27.37 34.19
N GLY A 208 -13.94 -27.15 34.19
CA GLY A 208 -14.89 -27.96 34.95
C GLY A 208 -14.89 -29.42 34.51
N LEU A 209 -14.97 -29.67 33.20
CA LEU A 209 -14.92 -31.03 32.64
C LEU A 209 -13.58 -31.70 32.94
N SER A 210 -12.46 -30.99 32.77
CA SER A 210 -11.14 -31.54 33.09
C SER A 210 -11.00 -31.89 34.57
N ALA A 211 -11.49 -31.02 35.47
CA ALA A 211 -11.49 -31.28 36.92
C ALA A 211 -12.31 -32.53 37.28
N LEU A 212 -13.49 -32.70 36.67
CA LEU A 212 -14.30 -33.92 36.82
C LEU A 212 -13.58 -35.15 36.26
N GLY A 213 -12.90 -35.01 35.13
CA GLY A 213 -12.09 -36.08 34.52
C GLY A 213 -10.92 -36.52 35.42
N PHE A 214 -10.20 -35.57 36.02
CA PHE A 214 -9.16 -35.87 37.01
C PHE A 214 -9.74 -36.48 38.29
N GLY A 215 -10.95 -36.08 38.71
CA GLY A 215 -11.70 -36.76 39.76
C GLY A 215 -11.96 -38.24 39.44
N GLY A 216 -12.28 -38.55 38.18
CA GLY A 216 -12.40 -39.93 37.67
C GLY A 216 -11.11 -40.74 37.79
N ILE A 217 -9.94 -40.13 37.55
CA ILE A 217 -8.63 -40.77 37.79
C ILE A 217 -8.46 -41.10 39.28
N GLY A 218 -8.90 -40.21 40.18
CA GLY A 218 -8.89 -40.48 41.63
C GLY A 218 -9.72 -41.71 42.00
N LEU A 219 -10.92 -41.87 41.41
CA LEU A 219 -11.76 -43.05 41.59
C LEU A 219 -11.10 -44.32 41.05
N LEU A 220 -10.44 -44.23 39.88
CA LEU A 220 -9.70 -45.34 39.28
C LEU A 220 -8.56 -45.80 40.20
N VAL A 221 -7.72 -44.90 40.69
CA VAL A 221 -6.61 -45.23 41.62
C VAL A 221 -7.14 -45.87 42.89
N THR A 222 -8.22 -45.31 43.45
CA THR A 222 -8.88 -45.87 44.65
C THR A 222 -9.41 -47.28 44.38
N GLY A 223 -10.02 -47.52 43.21
CA GLY A 223 -10.49 -48.83 42.77
C GLY A 223 -9.38 -49.86 42.65
N ILE A 224 -8.24 -49.49 42.06
CA ILE A 224 -7.05 -50.37 41.93
C ILE A 224 -6.52 -50.78 43.31
N VAL A 225 -6.40 -49.84 44.25
CA VAL A 225 -5.89 -50.13 45.61
C VAL A 225 -6.83 -51.07 46.36
N LEU A 226 -8.15 -50.83 46.29
CA LEU A 226 -9.15 -51.68 46.95
C LEU A 226 -9.21 -53.10 46.34
N ALA A 227 -9.18 -53.21 45.01
CA ALA A 227 -9.17 -54.49 44.30
C ALA A 227 -7.88 -55.28 44.54
N GLY A 228 -6.72 -54.62 44.47
CA GLY A 228 -5.41 -55.24 44.72
C GLY A 228 -5.27 -55.70 46.18
N GLY A 229 -5.75 -54.92 47.14
CA GLY A 229 -5.78 -55.29 48.55
C GLY A 229 -6.68 -56.50 48.84
N ALA A 230 -7.82 -56.61 48.15
CA ALA A 230 -8.71 -57.76 48.26
C ALA A 230 -8.08 -59.05 47.70
N GLN A 231 -7.38 -58.95 46.55
CA GLN A 231 -6.72 -60.09 45.91
C GLN A 231 -5.51 -60.62 46.71
N ALA A 232 -4.76 -59.73 47.37
CA ALA A 232 -3.67 -60.13 48.26
C ALA A 232 -4.18 -60.91 49.49
N GLN A 233 -5.36 -60.58 50.00
CA GLN A 233 -5.97 -61.26 51.15
C GLN A 233 -6.53 -62.64 50.78
N THR A 234 -7.09 -62.81 49.58
CA THR A 234 -7.66 -64.11 49.15
C THR A 234 -6.59 -65.16 48.84
N GLY A 235 -5.40 -64.75 48.38
CA GLY A 235 -4.29 -65.68 48.09
C GLY A 235 -3.63 -66.30 49.33
N GLY A 236 -3.86 -65.74 50.53
CA GLY A 236 -3.24 -66.20 51.78
C GLY A 236 -4.13 -67.02 52.71
N LEU A 237 -5.41 -67.22 52.36
CA LEU A 237 -6.38 -67.88 53.26
C LEU A 237 -6.48 -69.40 52.99
N PRO A 238 -6.37 -70.27 54.01
CA PRO A 238 -6.53 -71.72 53.86
C PRO A 238 -7.93 -72.10 53.36
N LEU A 239 -8.04 -73.21 52.61
CA LEU A 239 -9.27 -73.59 51.91
C LEU A 239 -10.44 -73.90 52.86
N GLU A 240 -10.18 -74.41 54.06
CA GLU A 240 -11.23 -74.97 54.92
C GLU A 240 -11.82 -74.06 56.02
N ALA A 241 -11.39 -72.81 56.26
CA ALA A 241 -11.70 -72.16 57.55
C ALA A 241 -12.33 -70.75 57.61
N ASP A 242 -12.64 -70.02 56.53
CA ASP A 242 -13.23 -68.67 56.73
C ASP A 242 -14.08 -68.15 55.56
N ILE A 243 -15.29 -68.69 55.45
CA ILE A 243 -16.31 -68.25 54.46
C ILE A 243 -16.64 -66.75 54.60
N PRO A 244 -16.85 -66.19 55.82
CA PRO A 244 -17.17 -64.77 55.98
C PRO A 244 -16.04 -63.83 55.52
N ALA A 245 -14.78 -64.21 55.77
CA ALA A 245 -13.63 -63.40 55.31
C ALA A 245 -13.48 -63.43 53.78
N ARG A 246 -13.79 -64.56 53.15
CA ARG A 246 -13.83 -64.69 51.68
C ARG A 246 -14.95 -63.85 51.08
N GLU A 247 -16.16 -63.88 51.65
CA GLU A 247 -17.27 -63.04 51.21
C GLU A 247 -16.94 -61.55 51.32
N ALA A 248 -16.38 -61.10 52.45
CA ALA A 248 -15.97 -59.70 52.62
C ALA A 248 -14.88 -59.26 51.63
N ALA A 249 -13.94 -60.15 51.29
CA ALA A 249 -12.92 -59.88 50.29
C ALA A 249 -13.51 -59.82 48.86
N ILE A 250 -14.48 -60.68 48.54
CA ILE A 250 -15.18 -60.66 47.25
C ILE A 250 -15.98 -59.36 47.10
N THR A 251 -16.79 -58.97 48.08
CA THR A 251 -17.57 -57.71 48.03
C THR A 251 -16.66 -56.48 47.92
N ARG A 252 -15.48 -56.49 48.58
CA ARG A 252 -14.47 -55.43 48.43
C ARG A 252 -13.83 -55.43 47.03
N GLY A 253 -13.62 -56.60 46.43
CA GLY A 253 -13.15 -56.74 45.06
C GLY A 253 -14.17 -56.25 44.03
N GLU A 254 -15.44 -56.59 44.20
CA GLU A 254 -16.54 -56.14 43.35
C GLU A 254 -16.71 -54.61 43.39
N SER A 255 -16.68 -54.01 44.59
CA SER A 255 -16.72 -52.55 44.72
C SER A 255 -15.47 -51.88 44.14
N GLY A 256 -14.29 -52.47 44.28
CA GLY A 256 -13.05 -51.99 43.65
C GLY A 256 -13.13 -52.02 42.11
N ASN A 257 -13.62 -53.11 41.52
CA ASN A 257 -13.83 -53.24 40.08
C ASN A 257 -14.88 -52.26 39.56
N ALA A 258 -15.99 -52.08 40.28
CA ALA A 258 -17.02 -51.11 39.93
C ALA A 258 -16.44 -49.68 39.90
N LEU A 259 -15.69 -49.29 40.94
CA LEU A 259 -15.03 -47.97 41.00
C LEU A 259 -13.99 -47.78 39.90
N MET A 260 -13.24 -48.83 39.54
CA MET A 260 -12.28 -48.78 38.45
C MET A 260 -12.96 -48.58 37.10
N VAL A 261 -14.01 -49.34 36.78
CA VAL A 261 -14.76 -49.22 35.53
C VAL A 261 -15.45 -47.85 35.44
N THR A 262 -16.13 -47.43 36.50
CA THR A 262 -16.78 -46.10 36.56
C THR A 262 -15.74 -44.99 36.46
N GLY A 263 -14.63 -45.08 37.19
CA GLY A 263 -13.54 -44.10 37.15
C GLY A 263 -12.92 -43.98 35.76
N THR A 264 -12.72 -45.10 35.06
CA THR A 264 -12.17 -45.11 33.69
C THR A 264 -13.13 -44.46 32.68
N LEU A 265 -14.41 -44.80 32.73
CA LEU A 265 -15.42 -44.23 31.82
C LEU A 265 -15.62 -42.73 32.07
N VAL A 266 -15.70 -42.32 33.33
CA VAL A 266 -15.82 -40.90 33.71
C VAL A 266 -14.56 -40.15 33.28
N ALA A 267 -13.36 -40.63 33.63
CA ALA A 267 -12.11 -39.97 33.23
C ALA A 267 -11.98 -39.88 31.70
N GLY A 268 -12.28 -40.96 30.97
CA GLY A 268 -12.19 -41.02 29.52
C GLY A 268 -13.08 -39.99 28.83
N VAL A 269 -14.37 -39.94 29.20
CA VAL A 269 -15.33 -39.01 28.58
C VAL A 269 -15.00 -37.55 28.93
N PHE A 270 -14.73 -37.26 30.20
CA PHE A 270 -14.55 -35.88 30.66
C PHE A 270 -13.20 -35.29 30.25
N LEU A 271 -12.10 -36.07 30.24
CA LEU A 271 -10.80 -35.57 29.74
C LEU A 271 -10.81 -35.42 28.21
N ALA A 272 -11.43 -36.34 27.48
CA ALA A 272 -11.53 -36.26 26.02
C ALA A 272 -12.31 -35.02 25.57
N ALA A 273 -13.35 -34.60 26.30
CA ALA A 273 -14.08 -33.37 26.02
C ALA A 273 -13.39 -32.11 26.61
N GLY A 274 -12.84 -32.19 27.81
CA GLY A 274 -12.29 -31.05 28.55
C GLY A 274 -11.00 -30.47 27.98
N ILE A 275 -10.05 -31.33 27.59
CA ILE A 275 -8.72 -30.88 27.12
C ILE A 275 -8.82 -30.09 25.81
N PRO A 276 -9.55 -30.53 24.77
CA PRO A 276 -9.69 -29.76 23.54
C PRO A 276 -10.38 -28.41 23.75
N LEU A 277 -11.40 -28.34 24.61
CA LEU A 277 -12.10 -27.09 24.94
C LEU A 277 -11.17 -26.07 25.61
N LEU A 278 -10.31 -26.51 26.53
CA LEU A 278 -9.27 -25.66 27.13
C LEU A 278 -8.28 -25.16 26.08
N ALA A 279 -7.79 -26.04 25.21
CA ALA A 279 -6.82 -25.67 24.18
C ALA A 279 -7.40 -24.63 23.20
N VAL A 280 -8.64 -24.83 22.74
CA VAL A 280 -9.34 -23.87 21.86
C VAL A 280 -9.59 -22.56 22.57
N GLY A 281 -10.01 -22.58 23.84
CA GLY A 281 -10.24 -21.38 24.65
C GLY A 281 -8.98 -20.53 24.87
N VAL A 282 -7.83 -21.17 25.15
CA VAL A 282 -6.54 -20.47 25.29
C VAL A 282 -6.07 -19.90 23.94
N ALA A 283 -6.21 -20.67 22.87
CA ALA A 283 -5.82 -20.22 21.53
C ALA A 283 -6.70 -19.05 21.04
N SER A 284 -8.01 -19.09 21.29
CA SER A 284 -8.92 -17.99 20.93
C SER A 284 -8.66 -16.74 21.77
N GLU A 285 -8.35 -16.89 23.06
CA GLU A 285 -7.98 -15.75 23.93
C GLU A 285 -6.69 -15.07 23.46
N LYS A 286 -5.67 -15.87 23.09
CA LYS A 286 -4.41 -15.36 22.55
C LYS A 286 -4.63 -14.58 21.25
N LYS A 287 -5.44 -15.11 20.33
CA LYS A 287 -5.80 -14.41 19.08
C LYS A 287 -6.57 -13.11 19.35
N ARG A 288 -7.50 -13.10 20.31
CA ARG A 288 -8.22 -11.88 20.70
C ARG A 288 -7.28 -10.80 21.22
N LYS A 289 -6.37 -11.16 22.13
CA LYS A 289 -5.36 -10.22 22.68
C LYS A 289 -4.46 -9.64 21.58
N ALA A 290 -4.01 -10.44 20.63
CA ALA A 290 -3.23 -9.95 19.49
C ALA A 290 -4.02 -8.92 18.65
N ARG A 291 -5.30 -9.19 18.36
CA ARG A 291 -6.17 -8.22 17.65
C ARG A 291 -6.39 -6.92 18.44
N ARG A 292 -6.54 -6.99 19.77
CA ARG A 292 -6.66 -5.79 20.62
C ARG A 292 -5.37 -4.97 20.65
N ALA A 293 -4.22 -5.65 20.69
CA ALA A 293 -2.91 -5.01 20.59
C ALA A 293 -2.72 -4.29 19.24
N GLU A 294 -3.06 -4.95 18.13
CA GLU A 294 -3.01 -4.38 16.77
C GLU A 294 -4.00 -3.21 16.58
N ALA A 295 -5.16 -3.30 17.22
CA ALA A 295 -6.15 -2.22 17.22
C ALA A 295 -5.73 -1.03 18.12
N GLY A 296 -4.63 -1.13 18.88
CA GLY A 296 -4.22 -0.09 19.83
C GLY A 296 -5.16 0.07 21.03
N VAL A 297 -5.98 -0.95 21.30
CA VAL A 297 -7.00 -0.94 22.38
C VAL A 297 -6.41 -1.48 23.70
N ASP A 298 -5.17 -1.97 23.69
CA ASP A 298 -4.51 -2.46 24.89
C ASP A 298 -4.13 -1.29 25.83
N VAL A 299 -5.02 -1.08 26.80
CA VAL A 299 -4.81 -0.25 27.99
C VAL A 299 -3.67 -0.87 28.80
N ALA A 300 -2.71 -0.05 29.25
CA ALA A 300 -1.59 -0.48 30.11
C ALA A 300 -2.06 -1.51 31.16
N GLN A 301 -1.59 -2.75 31.04
CA GLN A 301 -1.98 -3.81 31.97
C GLN A 301 -1.04 -3.77 33.18
N LEU A 302 -1.60 -3.38 34.33
CA LEU A 302 -1.03 -3.63 35.65
C LEU A 302 -1.30 -5.09 36.00
N GLY A 303 -0.27 -5.92 35.90
CA GLY A 303 -0.34 -7.34 36.25
C GLY A 303 0.62 -7.69 37.39
N PRO A 304 0.26 -8.65 38.27
CA PRO A 304 1.22 -9.22 39.21
C PRO A 304 2.30 -9.97 38.43
N ALA A 305 3.55 -9.55 38.59
CA ALA A 305 4.72 -10.20 38.04
C ALA A 305 5.38 -11.07 39.12
N TRP A 306 5.49 -12.36 38.84
CA TRP A 306 6.25 -13.28 39.67
C TRP A 306 7.67 -13.35 39.12
N ILE A 307 8.58 -12.72 39.84
CA ILE A 307 10.01 -12.68 39.51
C ILE A 307 10.69 -13.68 40.44
N PRO A 308 11.72 -14.44 40.01
CA PRO A 308 12.43 -15.34 40.92
C PRO A 308 12.94 -14.57 42.15
N GLY A 309 12.33 -14.79 43.31
CA GLY A 309 12.64 -14.08 44.57
C GLY A 309 11.55 -13.17 45.13
N GLY A 310 10.40 -12.97 44.45
CA GLY A 310 9.29 -12.18 45.02
C GLY A 310 8.13 -11.91 44.07
N ALA A 311 7.02 -11.43 44.63
CA ALA A 311 5.87 -10.94 43.87
C ALA A 311 5.95 -9.40 43.73
N GLY A 312 5.88 -8.89 42.51
CA GLY A 312 5.88 -7.45 42.20
C GLY A 312 4.72 -7.06 41.28
N LEU A 313 4.55 -5.75 41.04
CA LEU A 313 3.64 -5.20 40.04
C LEU A 313 4.44 -4.81 38.80
N SER A 314 4.09 -5.33 37.63
CA SER A 314 4.64 -4.86 36.36
C SER A 314 3.62 -3.99 35.63
N ILE A 315 4.05 -2.82 35.18
CA ILE A 315 3.33 -2.00 34.21
C ILE A 315 3.89 -2.33 32.83
N GLY A 316 3.10 -3.03 32.01
CA GLY A 316 3.44 -3.30 30.61
C GLY A 316 2.54 -2.50 29.67
N GLY A 317 3.14 -1.72 28.78
CA GLY A 317 2.47 -0.96 27.72
C GLY A 317 3.46 -0.43 26.69
N ARG A 318 3.01 -0.18 25.44
CA ARG A 318 3.78 0.62 24.47
C ARG A 318 3.49 2.09 24.77
N PHE A 319 4.50 2.81 25.25
CA PHE A 319 4.48 4.27 25.40
C PHE A 319 5.00 4.94 24.12
#